data_AF-A0A7C7X6L2-F1
#
_entry.id   AF-A0A7C7X6L2-F1
#
_cell.length_a   1.000
_cell.length_b   1.000
_cell.length_c   1.000
_cell.angle_alpha   90.00
_cell.angle_beta   90.00
_cell.angle_gamma   90.00
#
_symmetry.space_group_name_H-M   'P 1'
#
loop_
_entity.id
_entity.type
_entity.pdbx_description
1 polymer ?
#
loop_
_entity_poly.entity_id
_entity_poly.type
_entity_poly.pdbx_seq_one_letter_code
_entity_poly.pdbx_strand_id
1 'polypeptide(L)'
;MNSSVPFPCVSMERMVSIHEAGIAIVDVPLKAATPESFRGFGHIVASFAEAEVDIATWPAPGRRPVEPGTGLGGGVTCGKFEVYRNGDMMHARNHAVDGHYITGWFADPLTASEQSMDVDDSRVLVREANYHPDGGQVFYPCDGQPFVALLARPGDDVTPQDFVAFYCDGTFGVHIDANVWHQPLF
;
A
#
# COMPACT_ATOMS: atom_id res chain seq x y z
N MET A 1 -15.66 14.48 -5.74
CA MET A 1 -16.91 13.82 -5.29
C MET A 1 -16.59 13.25 -3.93
N ASN A 2 -17.24 13.74 -2.89
CA ASN A 2 -17.02 13.32 -1.51
C ASN A 2 -17.67 11.93 -1.36
N SER A 3 -16.97 10.86 -1.74
CA SER A 3 -17.53 9.51 -1.64
C SER A 3 -17.39 9.05 -0.20
N SER A 4 -18.47 9.17 0.56
CA SER A 4 -18.60 8.53 1.88
C SER A 4 -18.67 7.00 1.80
N VAL A 5 -18.66 6.44 0.58
CA VAL A 5 -18.73 5.01 0.32
C VAL A 5 -17.33 4.52 -0.07
N PRO A 6 -16.76 3.54 0.66
CA PRO A 6 -15.47 2.97 0.33
C PRO A 6 -15.56 2.16 -0.96
N PHE A 7 -14.51 2.22 -1.78
CA PHE A 7 -14.41 1.47 -3.03
C PHE A 7 -13.04 0.78 -3.12
N PRO A 8 -12.89 -0.35 -3.83
CA PRO A 8 -11.57 -0.94 -4.06
C PRO A 8 -10.61 0.08 -4.70
N CYS A 9 -9.33 0.09 -4.33
CA CYS A 9 -8.36 1.06 -4.87
C CYS A 9 -8.22 0.97 -6.40
N VAL A 10 -8.52 -0.18 -7.01
CA VAL A 10 -8.62 -0.35 -8.46
C VAL A 10 -10.07 -0.66 -8.86
N SER A 11 -10.55 0.06 -9.89
CA SER A 11 -11.89 -0.17 -10.47
C SER A 11 -12.03 -1.60 -10.97
N MET A 12 -13.14 -2.26 -10.62
CA MET A 12 -13.47 -3.60 -11.11
C MET A 12 -14.81 -3.64 -11.83
N GLU A 13 -14.86 -4.42 -12.90
CA GLU A 13 -16.11 -4.79 -13.57
C GLU A 13 -16.98 -5.71 -12.69
N ARG A 14 -16.33 -6.60 -11.91
CA ARG A 14 -16.98 -7.43 -10.88
C ARG A 14 -15.99 -7.92 -9.82
N MET A 15 -16.50 -8.23 -8.63
CA MET A 15 -15.75 -9.01 -7.64
C MET A 15 -15.51 -10.44 -8.14
N VAL A 16 -14.37 -11.02 -7.75
CA VAL A 16 -13.98 -12.40 -8.08
C VAL A 16 -13.90 -13.24 -6.82
N SER A 17 -14.31 -14.51 -6.93
CA SER A 17 -14.17 -15.48 -5.85
C SER A 17 -12.77 -16.06 -5.81
N ILE A 18 -12.27 -16.37 -4.62
CA ILE A 18 -10.99 -17.09 -4.46
C ILE A 18 -11.05 -18.54 -4.98
N HIS A 19 -12.26 -19.05 -5.22
CA HIS A 19 -12.50 -20.39 -5.76
C HIS A 19 -12.75 -20.39 -7.27
N GLU A 20 -12.74 -19.22 -7.92
CA GLU A 20 -12.95 -19.11 -9.35
C GLU A 20 -11.78 -19.71 -10.15
N ALA A 21 -12.08 -20.36 -11.27
CA ALA A 21 -11.07 -20.96 -12.12
C ALA A 21 -10.09 -19.90 -12.65
N GLY A 22 -8.79 -20.15 -12.47
CA GLY A 22 -7.72 -19.21 -12.87
C GLY A 22 -7.29 -18.24 -11.77
N ILE A 23 -7.96 -18.24 -10.61
CA ILE A 23 -7.51 -17.52 -9.42
C ILE A 23 -6.58 -18.41 -8.60
N ALA A 24 -5.46 -17.84 -8.16
CA ALA A 24 -4.51 -18.48 -7.27
C ALA A 24 -4.26 -17.59 -6.05
N ILE A 25 -4.27 -18.21 -4.87
CA ILE A 25 -3.81 -17.56 -3.63
C ILE A 25 -2.31 -17.79 -3.52
N VAL A 26 -1.58 -16.71 -3.23
CA VAL A 26 -0.14 -16.73 -3.04
C VAL A 26 0.16 -16.24 -1.64
N ASP A 27 0.79 -17.10 -0.83
CA ASP A 27 1.25 -16.70 0.49
C ASP A 27 2.48 -15.80 0.35
N VAL A 28 2.42 -14.64 1.00
CA VAL A 28 3.49 -13.65 0.99
C VAL A 28 4.34 -13.84 2.26
N PRO A 29 5.67 -13.89 2.16
CA PRO A 29 6.53 -13.99 3.34
C PRO A 29 6.42 -12.72 4.20
N LEU A 30 6.17 -12.90 5.51
CA LEU A 30 6.19 -11.85 6.51
C LEU A 30 7.58 -11.76 7.16
N LYS A 31 8.20 -10.57 7.14
CA LYS A 31 9.50 -10.29 7.74
C LYS A 31 9.40 -9.12 8.70
N ALA A 32 10.24 -9.08 9.73
CA ALA A 32 10.40 -7.86 10.51
C ALA A 32 11.01 -6.74 9.64
N ALA A 33 10.47 -5.53 9.74
CA ALA A 33 11.05 -4.35 9.12
C ALA A 33 12.29 -3.91 9.92
N THR A 34 13.43 -3.88 9.23
CA THR A 34 14.74 -3.44 9.76
C THR A 34 15.44 -2.67 8.64
N PRO A 35 16.43 -1.83 8.94
CA PRO A 35 17.22 -1.16 7.90
C PRO A 35 17.82 -2.13 6.87
N GLU A 36 18.16 -3.35 7.28
CA GLU A 36 18.71 -4.39 6.40
C GLU A 36 17.63 -5.06 5.55
N SER A 37 16.51 -5.48 6.16
CA SER A 37 15.44 -6.19 5.45
C SER A 37 14.64 -5.30 4.51
N PHE A 38 14.54 -4.01 4.83
CA PHE A 38 13.76 -3.01 4.07
C PHE A 38 14.55 -2.37 2.93
N ARG A 39 15.83 -2.71 2.79
CA ARG A 39 16.72 -2.15 1.75
C ARG A 39 16.21 -2.45 0.34
N GLY A 40 16.13 -1.40 -0.48
CA GLY A 40 15.64 -1.46 -1.86
C GLY A 40 14.12 -1.35 -2.00
N PHE A 41 13.42 -1.13 -0.88
CA PHE A 41 12.03 -0.70 -0.84
C PHE A 41 11.87 0.72 -0.26
N GLY A 42 12.87 1.16 0.52
CA GLY A 42 12.95 2.47 1.13
C GLY A 42 13.78 2.44 2.39
N HIS A 43 13.36 3.18 3.41
CA HIS A 43 14.11 3.28 4.66
C HIS A 43 13.21 3.49 5.90
N ILE A 44 13.78 3.22 7.07
CA ILE A 44 13.11 3.41 8.36
C ILE A 44 13.11 4.90 8.72
N VAL A 45 11.97 5.40 9.19
CA VAL A 45 11.74 6.78 9.61
C VAL A 45 11.61 6.84 11.13
N ALA A 46 12.57 7.50 11.78
CA ALA A 46 12.57 7.65 13.25
C ALA A 46 11.69 8.79 13.76
N SER A 47 11.39 9.79 12.92
CA SER A 47 10.58 10.96 13.28
C SER A 47 9.77 11.41 12.07
N PHE A 48 8.44 11.45 12.19
CA PHE A 48 7.58 11.97 11.13
C PHE A 48 7.82 13.45 10.84
N ALA A 49 8.14 14.24 11.86
CA ALA A 49 8.35 15.69 11.71
C ALA A 49 9.63 16.05 10.95
N GLU A 50 10.62 15.15 10.97
CA GLU A 50 11.90 15.31 10.29
C GLU A 50 11.97 14.52 8.97
N ALA A 51 10.93 13.72 8.68
CA ALA A 51 10.89 12.90 7.48
C ALA A 51 10.71 13.77 6.23
N GLU A 52 11.51 13.49 5.21
CA GLU A 52 11.34 14.06 3.88
C GLU A 52 10.70 13.02 2.97
N VAL A 53 9.84 13.48 2.06
CA VAL A 53 9.27 12.63 1.01
C VAL A 53 10.11 12.82 -0.24
N ASP A 54 10.89 11.80 -0.58
CA ASP A 54 11.67 11.78 -1.82
C ASP A 54 10.80 12.04 -3.06
N ILE A 55 11.23 12.98 -3.90
CA ILE A 55 10.67 13.24 -5.22
C ILE A 55 11.73 12.86 -6.25
N ALA A 56 11.39 11.93 -7.15
CA ALA A 56 12.24 11.51 -8.23
C ALA A 56 11.88 12.24 -9.53
N THR A 57 12.81 12.26 -10.49
CA THR A 57 12.51 12.82 -11.81
C THR A 57 11.45 11.97 -12.48
N TRP A 58 10.40 12.58 -13.06
CA TRP A 58 9.35 11.84 -13.75
C TRP A 58 9.91 10.87 -14.81
N PRO A 59 9.26 9.71 -15.03
CA PRO A 59 9.76 8.74 -15.99
C PRO A 59 9.68 9.27 -17.42
N ALA A 60 10.72 9.00 -18.21
CA ALA A 60 10.76 9.27 -19.65
C ALA A 60 11.03 7.98 -20.44
N PRO A 61 10.02 7.10 -20.61
CA PRO A 61 10.19 5.79 -21.25
C PRO A 61 10.46 5.87 -22.76
N GLY A 62 10.23 7.04 -23.37
CA GLY A 62 10.50 7.28 -24.78
C GLY A 62 11.92 7.75 -25.08
N ARG A 63 12.24 7.95 -26.36
CA ARG A 63 13.57 8.39 -26.82
C ARG A 63 13.97 9.82 -26.41
N ARG A 64 13.08 10.59 -25.79
CA ARG A 64 13.34 12.00 -25.41
C ARG A 64 13.61 12.05 -23.91
N PRO A 65 14.84 12.37 -23.47
CA PRO A 65 15.14 12.46 -22.05
C PRO A 65 14.45 13.68 -21.42
N VAL A 66 14.36 13.66 -20.10
CA VAL A 66 14.03 14.85 -19.30
C VAL A 66 15.21 15.80 -19.34
N GLU A 67 14.94 17.09 -19.53
CA GLU A 67 15.99 18.12 -19.48
C GLU A 67 16.59 18.19 -18.07
N PRO A 68 17.92 18.20 -17.90
CA PRO A 68 18.57 18.30 -16.59
C PRO A 68 18.03 19.47 -15.75
N GLY A 69 17.71 19.20 -14.49
CA GLY A 69 17.14 20.20 -13.57
C GLY A 69 15.63 20.42 -13.73
N THR A 70 14.96 19.67 -14.62
CA THR A 70 13.49 19.66 -14.75
C THR A 70 12.91 18.32 -14.29
N GLY A 71 11.59 18.25 -14.14
CA GLY A 71 10.90 17.00 -13.76
C GLY A 71 10.94 16.61 -12.29
N LEU A 72 11.39 17.52 -11.41
CA LEU A 72 11.41 17.37 -9.94
C LEU A 72 10.41 18.31 -9.25
N GLY A 73 9.33 18.69 -9.95
CA GLY A 73 8.36 19.68 -9.48
C GLY A 73 7.18 19.12 -8.67
N GLY A 74 7.20 17.83 -8.33
CA GLY A 74 6.15 17.18 -7.54
C GLY A 74 6.01 17.84 -6.17
N GLY A 75 4.78 18.16 -5.79
CA GLY A 75 4.46 18.64 -4.44
C GLY A 75 4.21 17.47 -3.49
N VAL A 76 4.31 17.73 -2.18
CA VAL A 76 3.96 16.78 -1.13
C VAL A 76 2.64 17.22 -0.48
N THR A 77 1.79 16.25 -0.17
CA THR A 77 0.61 16.44 0.69
C THR A 77 0.72 15.53 1.91
N CYS A 78 0.05 15.91 3.00
CA CYS A 78 0.09 15.18 4.25
C CYS A 78 -1.32 15.13 4.85
N GLY A 79 -1.65 14.01 5.48
CA GLY A 79 -2.92 13.81 6.16
C GLY A 79 -2.90 12.51 6.95
N LYS A 80 -3.92 12.33 7.80
CA LYS A 80 -4.10 11.07 8.50
C LYS A 80 -4.43 9.95 7.52
N PHE A 81 -3.91 8.77 7.81
CA PHE A 81 -4.27 7.54 7.13
C PHE A 81 -4.83 6.58 8.19
N GLU A 82 -6.10 6.28 8.10
CA GLU A 82 -6.78 5.38 9.04
C GLU A 82 -6.98 4.04 8.36
N VAL A 83 -6.71 2.95 9.08
CA VAL A 83 -6.94 1.57 8.64
C VAL A 83 -7.77 0.89 9.71
N TYR A 84 -8.85 0.22 9.31
CA TYR A 84 -9.74 -0.45 10.25
C TYR A 84 -10.49 -1.59 9.59
N ARG A 85 -10.78 -2.64 10.37
CA ARG A 85 -11.65 -3.74 9.96
C ARG A 85 -13.12 -3.36 10.12
N ASN A 86 -13.95 -3.71 9.14
CA ASN A 86 -15.40 -3.64 9.21
C ASN A 86 -15.99 -4.96 8.65
N GLY A 87 -16.45 -5.83 9.53
CA GLY A 87 -16.81 -7.21 9.19
C GLY A 87 -15.65 -7.94 8.49
N ASP A 88 -15.92 -8.50 7.31
CA ASP A 88 -14.96 -9.25 6.51
C ASP A 88 -14.02 -8.37 5.68
N MET A 89 -14.03 -7.04 5.84
CA MET A 89 -13.29 -6.13 4.96
C MET A 89 -12.32 -5.24 5.75
N MET A 90 -11.15 -4.99 5.14
CA MET A 90 -10.23 -3.96 5.59
C MET A 90 -10.53 -2.67 4.84
N HIS A 91 -10.79 -1.61 5.60
CA HIS A 91 -11.04 -0.27 5.07
C HIS A 91 -9.84 0.64 5.33
N ALA A 92 -9.62 1.58 4.42
CA ALA A 92 -8.67 2.66 4.64
C ALA A 92 -9.23 4.03 4.27
N ARG A 93 -8.98 5.04 5.10
CA ARG A 93 -9.37 6.44 4.86
C ARG A 93 -8.12 7.30 4.76
N ASN A 94 -7.87 7.86 3.58
CA ASN A 94 -6.74 8.74 3.31
C ASN A 94 -7.19 10.20 3.26
N HIS A 95 -6.94 10.93 4.35
CA HIS A 95 -7.32 12.34 4.44
C HIS A 95 -6.42 13.29 3.64
N ALA A 96 -5.25 12.83 3.17
CA ALA A 96 -4.33 13.67 2.40
C ALA A 96 -4.82 13.93 0.96
N VAL A 97 -5.61 12.98 0.41
CA VAL A 97 -6.14 13.02 -0.96
C VAL A 97 -7.65 12.76 -1.02
N ASP A 98 -8.31 12.76 0.14
CA ASP A 98 -9.75 12.48 0.27
C ASP A 98 -10.18 11.10 -0.28
N GLY A 99 -9.32 10.08 -0.12
CA GLY A 99 -9.59 8.71 -0.55
C GLY A 99 -10.29 7.86 0.50
N HIS A 100 -11.15 6.92 0.07
CA HIS A 100 -11.81 5.94 0.95
C HIS A 100 -11.87 4.57 0.27
N TYR A 101 -11.19 3.60 0.85
CA TYR A 101 -10.79 2.38 0.16
C TYR A 101 -11.24 1.10 0.87
N ILE A 102 -11.48 0.04 0.11
CA ILE A 102 -11.39 -1.35 0.60
C ILE A 102 -10.03 -1.90 0.14
N THR A 103 -9.19 -2.29 1.08
CA THR A 103 -7.78 -2.64 0.83
C THR A 103 -7.51 -4.14 1.00
N GLY A 104 -8.46 -4.87 1.57
CA GLY A 104 -8.34 -6.31 1.74
C GLY A 104 -9.61 -6.97 2.28
N TRP A 105 -9.61 -8.29 2.28
CA TRP A 105 -10.74 -9.13 2.70
C TRP A 105 -10.28 -10.24 3.64
N PHE A 106 -11.06 -10.52 4.67
CA PHE A 106 -10.85 -11.64 5.61
C PHE A 106 -11.62 -12.90 5.18
N ALA A 107 -12.60 -12.75 4.26
CA ALA A 107 -13.37 -13.83 3.65
C ALA A 107 -13.25 -13.78 2.11
N ASP A 108 -13.94 -14.68 1.41
CA ASP A 108 -14.03 -14.63 -0.06
C ASP A 108 -14.56 -13.24 -0.51
N PRO A 109 -13.81 -12.49 -1.34
CA PRO A 109 -14.21 -11.13 -1.74
C PRO A 109 -15.57 -11.05 -2.43
N LEU A 110 -16.08 -12.14 -3.02
CA LEU A 110 -17.39 -12.19 -3.64
C LEU A 110 -18.53 -12.22 -2.61
N THR A 111 -18.29 -12.75 -1.40
CA THR A 111 -19.32 -12.94 -0.36
C THR A 111 -19.05 -12.17 0.93
N ALA A 112 -17.91 -11.50 1.03
CA ALA A 112 -17.51 -10.70 2.18
C ALA A 112 -18.58 -9.65 2.55
N SER A 113 -18.81 -9.46 3.86
CA SER A 113 -19.84 -8.57 4.38
C SER A 113 -19.34 -7.74 5.55
N GLU A 114 -19.77 -6.46 5.61
CA GLU A 114 -19.55 -5.59 6.78
C GLU A 114 -20.31 -6.07 8.02
N GLN A 115 -21.33 -6.91 7.84
CA GLN A 115 -22.19 -7.40 8.93
C GLN A 115 -21.63 -8.65 9.62
N SER A 116 -20.55 -9.23 9.09
CA SER A 116 -19.94 -10.43 9.66
C SER A 116 -19.36 -10.15 11.05
N MET A 117 -19.66 -11.04 12.00
CA MET A 117 -19.23 -10.90 13.41
C MET A 117 -18.19 -11.94 13.83
N ASP A 118 -18.08 -13.06 13.10
CA ASP A 118 -17.13 -14.14 13.34
C ASP A 118 -16.13 -14.18 12.17
N VAL A 119 -15.03 -13.43 12.33
CA VAL A 119 -14.07 -13.15 11.26
C VAL A 119 -12.72 -13.71 11.65
N ASP A 120 -12.19 -14.60 10.81
CA ASP A 120 -10.81 -15.08 10.91
C ASP A 120 -9.85 -13.96 10.49
N ASP A 121 -9.20 -13.33 11.46
CA ASP A 121 -8.24 -12.25 11.26
C ASP A 121 -6.79 -12.73 11.22
N SER A 122 -6.56 -14.04 11.08
CA SER A 122 -5.20 -14.60 10.94
C SER A 122 -4.54 -14.27 9.59
N ARG A 123 -5.32 -13.80 8.61
CA ARG A 123 -4.85 -13.39 7.28
C ARG A 123 -5.71 -12.28 6.68
N VAL A 124 -5.13 -11.54 5.73
CA VAL A 124 -5.85 -10.62 4.86
C VAL A 124 -5.58 -10.99 3.40
N LEU A 125 -6.63 -11.11 2.61
CA LEU A 125 -6.57 -11.33 1.17
C LEU A 125 -6.47 -9.97 0.47
N VAL A 126 -5.51 -9.85 -0.43
CA VAL A 126 -5.23 -8.63 -1.19
C VAL A 126 -5.07 -9.02 -2.66
N ARG A 127 -5.53 -8.15 -3.57
CA ARG A 127 -5.59 -8.49 -5.01
C ARG A 127 -5.00 -7.45 -5.95
N GLU A 128 -4.63 -6.28 -5.42
CA GLU A 128 -4.16 -5.16 -6.21
C GLU A 128 -2.88 -4.59 -5.59
N ALA A 129 -2.18 -3.77 -6.36
CA ALA A 129 -1.01 -3.02 -5.96
C ALA A 129 -0.96 -1.75 -6.82
N ASN A 130 -0.39 -0.68 -6.28
CA ASN A 130 -0.07 0.53 -7.03
C ASN A 130 1.38 0.93 -6.78
N TYR A 131 1.88 1.88 -7.55
CA TYR A 131 3.18 2.49 -7.32
C TYR A 131 3.13 3.94 -7.80
N HIS A 132 4.00 4.76 -7.24
CA HIS A 132 4.16 6.15 -7.62
C HIS A 132 5.52 6.31 -8.31
N PRO A 133 5.59 6.58 -9.63
CA PRO A 133 6.85 6.49 -10.37
C PRO A 133 7.86 7.57 -9.98
N ASP A 134 7.40 8.69 -9.43
CA ASP A 134 8.18 9.91 -9.21
C ASP A 134 8.03 10.51 -7.81
N GLY A 135 7.31 9.85 -6.90
CA GLY A 135 7.15 10.30 -5.52
C GLY A 135 7.21 9.14 -4.54
N GLY A 136 8.01 9.28 -3.49
CA GLY A 136 7.99 8.38 -2.35
C GLY A 136 6.74 8.59 -1.48
N GLN A 137 6.61 7.78 -0.43
CA GLN A 137 5.52 7.90 0.52
C GLN A 137 5.99 7.56 1.93
N VAL A 138 5.69 8.44 2.89
CA VAL A 138 6.00 8.20 4.30
C VAL A 138 4.74 7.80 5.05
N PHE A 139 4.84 6.72 5.81
CA PHE A 139 3.86 6.34 6.82
C PHE A 139 4.51 6.30 8.19
N TYR A 140 3.82 6.83 9.19
CA TYR A 140 4.29 6.81 10.57
C TYR A 140 3.12 6.57 11.53
N PRO A 141 3.22 5.61 12.46
CA PRO A 141 2.14 5.26 13.38
C PRO A 141 1.91 6.41 14.38
N CYS A 142 0.70 6.96 14.40
CA CYS A 142 0.35 8.08 15.28
C CYS A 142 0.17 7.69 16.76
N ASP A 143 -0.17 6.43 17.00
CA ASP A 143 -0.54 5.85 18.31
C ASP A 143 0.38 4.69 18.71
N GLY A 144 1.46 4.47 17.96
CA GLY A 144 2.41 3.38 18.18
C GLY A 144 1.84 2.00 17.90
N GLN A 145 0.73 1.87 17.18
CA GLN A 145 0.23 0.56 16.77
C GLN A 145 1.15 -0.07 15.72
N PRO A 146 1.42 -1.38 15.83
CA PRO A 146 2.07 -2.13 14.76
C PRO A 146 1.25 -2.10 13.47
N PHE A 147 1.94 -2.22 12.35
CA PHE A 147 1.30 -2.31 11.03
C PHE A 147 2.14 -3.18 10.10
N VAL A 148 1.55 -3.58 8.97
CA VAL A 148 2.21 -4.37 7.93
C VAL A 148 2.23 -3.60 6.61
N ALA A 149 3.43 -3.50 6.01
CA ALA A 149 3.61 -2.97 4.67
C ALA A 149 3.81 -4.11 3.66
N LEU A 150 2.94 -4.20 2.65
CA LEU A 150 3.04 -5.18 1.56
C LEU A 150 3.71 -4.55 0.34
N LEU A 151 4.94 -4.96 0.02
CA LEU A 151 5.78 -4.27 -0.97
C LEU A 151 6.41 -5.24 -1.99
N ALA A 152 6.60 -4.78 -3.23
CA ALA A 152 7.44 -5.41 -4.24
C ALA A 152 8.38 -4.38 -4.87
N ARG A 153 9.56 -4.84 -5.32
CA ARG A 153 10.59 -3.96 -5.89
C ARG A 153 10.11 -3.32 -7.21
N PRO A 154 10.73 -2.19 -7.62
CA PRO A 154 10.39 -1.55 -8.89
C PRO A 154 10.59 -2.47 -10.11
N GLY A 155 9.69 -2.35 -11.09
CA GLY A 155 9.73 -3.10 -12.35
C GLY A 155 8.34 -3.22 -12.99
N ASP A 156 8.29 -3.45 -14.30
CA ASP A 156 7.01 -3.56 -15.03
C ASP A 156 6.41 -4.97 -14.94
N ASP A 157 7.26 -6.00 -14.88
CA ASP A 157 6.85 -7.43 -14.88
C ASP A 157 6.67 -7.99 -13.45
N VAL A 158 6.17 -7.17 -12.52
CA VAL A 158 5.95 -7.60 -11.13
C VAL A 158 4.82 -8.61 -11.04
N THR A 159 5.07 -9.70 -10.30
CA THR A 159 4.13 -10.79 -10.05
C THR A 159 3.78 -10.86 -8.55
N PRO A 160 2.69 -11.55 -8.16
CA PRO A 160 2.37 -11.76 -6.74
C PRO A 160 3.52 -12.39 -5.93
N GLN A 161 4.38 -13.20 -6.55
CA GLN A 161 5.52 -13.85 -5.91
C GLN A 161 6.67 -12.90 -5.56
N ASP A 162 6.69 -11.70 -6.15
CA ASP A 162 7.72 -10.69 -5.88
C ASP A 162 7.43 -9.87 -4.61
N PHE A 163 6.22 -10.01 -4.05
CA PHE A 163 5.81 -9.29 -2.86
C PHE A 163 6.42 -9.89 -1.59
N VAL A 164 6.70 -9.01 -0.64
CA VAL A 164 7.14 -9.31 0.72
C VAL A 164 6.35 -8.42 1.67
N ALA A 165 5.85 -9.00 2.76
CA ALA A 165 5.20 -8.25 3.83
C ALA A 165 6.23 -7.91 4.91
N PHE A 166 6.16 -6.67 5.41
CA PHE A 166 7.06 -6.15 6.43
C PHE A 166 6.26 -5.75 7.67
N TYR A 167 6.46 -6.49 8.75
CA TYR A 167 5.93 -6.15 10.07
C TYR A 167 6.73 -5.00 10.68
N CYS A 168 6.05 -3.89 10.92
CA CYS A 168 6.55 -2.72 11.62
C CYS A 168 5.94 -2.72 13.02
N ASP A 169 6.76 -2.64 14.06
CA ASP A 169 6.32 -2.84 15.45
C ASP A 169 5.63 -1.63 16.09
N GLY A 170 5.42 -0.56 15.32
CA GLY A 170 4.79 0.68 15.77
C GLY A 170 5.77 1.70 16.38
N THR A 171 7.05 1.35 16.58
CA THR A 171 8.04 2.25 17.18
C THR A 171 8.71 3.19 16.18
N PHE A 172 8.53 2.95 14.88
CA PHE A 172 9.06 3.72 13.77
C PHE A 172 8.06 3.80 12.62
N GLY A 173 8.28 4.74 11.71
CA GLY A 173 7.63 4.80 10.41
C GLY A 173 8.50 4.21 9.30
N VAL A 174 7.95 4.20 8.09
CA VAL A 174 8.68 3.81 6.87
C VAL A 174 8.51 4.87 5.81
N HIS A 175 9.58 5.12 5.07
CA HIS A 175 9.53 5.78 3.78
C HIS A 175 9.60 4.68 2.71
N ILE A 176 8.65 4.70 1.78
CA ILE A 176 8.60 3.84 0.61
C ILE A 176 9.18 4.65 -0.56
N ASP A 177 10.20 4.11 -1.21
CA ASP A 177 10.86 4.78 -2.34
C ASP A 177 9.89 4.92 -3.53
N ALA A 178 10.15 5.93 -4.36
CA ALA A 178 9.48 6.04 -5.65
C ALA A 178 9.66 4.74 -6.46
N ASN A 179 8.64 4.42 -7.25
CA ASN A 179 8.56 3.27 -8.13
C ASN A 179 8.43 1.89 -7.43
N VAL A 180 8.39 1.85 -6.09
CA VAL A 180 8.12 0.62 -5.32
C VAL A 180 6.63 0.30 -5.36
N TRP A 181 6.31 -0.95 -5.69
CA TRP A 181 4.93 -1.44 -5.69
C TRP A 181 4.47 -1.69 -4.28
N HIS A 182 3.25 -1.26 -3.96
CA HIS A 182 2.71 -1.37 -2.63
C HIS A 182 1.18 -1.37 -2.62
N GLN A 183 0.65 -1.77 -1.47
CA GLN A 183 -0.74 -1.53 -1.09
C GLN A 183 -0.79 -0.54 0.06
N PRO A 184 -1.97 0.05 0.33
CA PRO A 184 -2.27 0.58 1.65
C PRO A 184 -1.80 -0.34 2.78
N LEU A 185 -1.38 0.25 3.88
CA LEU A 185 -0.90 -0.50 5.06
C LEU A 185 -2.04 -1.25 5.76
N PHE A 186 -1.68 -2.28 6.54
CA PHE A 186 -2.59 -3.15 7.30
C PHE A 186 -2.32 -3.12 8.80
#